data_AF-A0A533SC94-F1
#
_entry.id   AF-A0A533SC94-F1
#
_cell.length_a   1.000
_cell.length_b   1.000
_cell.length_c   1.000
_cell.angle_alpha   90.00
_cell.angle_beta   90.00
_cell.angle_gamma   90.00
#
_symmetry.space_group_name_H-M   'P 1'
#
loop_
_entity.id
_entity.type
_entity.pdbx_description
1 polymer ?
#
loop_
_entity_poly.entity_id
_entity_poly.type
_entity_poly.pdbx_seq_one_letter_code
_entity_poly.pdbx_strand_id
1 'polypeptide(L)'
;MNTALSGERFNVEVEEEQSSWGLRSPLWGTMLVDPLNCGLRIGGKKYLPRKIAVGTSIDNQAIELKWTFPEISVVLTQRLSLDSGGSLNLYSELINLSRESLVLNDVELIRLEDPPQSVFGNEQGNSRVYEESGYLCHVRELKFRRNLVSESAEPAPGGMISGASQTCWVIYNRADHMGLLVGFTSFD
;
A
#
# COMPACT_ATOMS: atom_id res chain seq x y z
N MET A 1 -7.18 -18.81 -7.81
CA MET A 1 -6.25 -18.03 -6.98
C MET A 1 -4.98 -18.85 -6.81
N ASN A 2 -3.83 -18.30 -7.20
CA ASN A 2 -2.52 -18.90 -6.96
C ASN A 2 -1.76 -18.00 -5.98
N THR A 3 -1.32 -18.56 -4.86
CA THR A 3 -0.44 -17.85 -3.91
C THR A 3 0.87 -17.53 -4.62
N ALA A 4 1.25 -16.25 -4.63
CA ALA A 4 2.45 -15.78 -5.32
C ALA A 4 3.67 -15.69 -4.39
N LEU A 5 3.44 -15.35 -3.12
CA LEU A 5 4.47 -15.28 -2.08
C LEU A 5 3.88 -15.75 -0.75
N SER A 6 4.60 -16.59 -0.02
CA SER A 6 4.14 -17.12 1.28
C SER A 6 5.27 -17.11 2.30
N GLY A 7 4.94 -16.69 3.51
CA GLY A 7 5.80 -16.74 4.67
C GLY A 7 5.01 -17.01 5.94
N GLU A 8 5.70 -16.98 7.08
CA GLU A 8 5.10 -17.30 8.37
C GLU A 8 3.94 -16.36 8.73
N ARG A 9 4.10 -15.05 8.49
CA ARG A 9 3.12 -14.03 8.91
C ARG A 9 2.19 -13.56 7.79
N PHE A 10 2.61 -13.67 6.54
CA PHE A 10 1.89 -13.10 5.41
C PHE A 10 1.87 -14.04 4.21
N ASN A 11 0.73 -14.08 3.55
CA ASN A 11 0.55 -14.66 2.22
C ASN A 11 0.09 -13.56 1.28
N VAL A 12 0.75 -13.48 0.12
CA VAL A 12 0.36 -12.61 -0.98
C VAL A 12 -0.25 -13.45 -2.09
N GLU A 13 -1.43 -13.07 -2.51
CA GLU A 13 -2.18 -13.68 -3.61
C GLU A 13 -2.26 -12.65 -4.74
N VAL A 14 -2.06 -13.08 -5.99
CA VAL A 14 -2.11 -12.18 -7.13
C VAL A 14 -3.16 -12.65 -8.13
N GLU A 15 -3.97 -11.72 -8.61
CA GLU A 15 -4.99 -11.95 -9.62
C GLU A 15 -4.69 -11.12 -10.87
N GLU A 16 -3.95 -11.73 -11.81
CA GLU A 16 -3.51 -11.03 -13.02
C GLU A 16 -4.65 -10.50 -13.87
N GLU A 17 -5.73 -11.27 -14.00
CA GLU A 17 -6.92 -10.91 -14.78
C GLU A 17 -7.66 -9.70 -14.21
N GLN A 18 -7.64 -9.55 -12.89
CA GLN A 18 -8.28 -8.44 -12.18
C GLN A 18 -7.34 -7.25 -11.97
N SER A 19 -6.06 -7.38 -12.35
CA SER A 19 -5.03 -6.37 -12.06
C SER A 19 -5.01 -5.99 -10.59
N SER A 20 -5.00 -6.99 -9.73
CA SER A 20 -5.02 -6.82 -8.27
C SER A 20 -4.19 -7.88 -7.57
N TRP A 21 -3.92 -7.63 -6.29
CA TRP A 21 -3.35 -8.59 -5.36
C TRP A 21 -4.01 -8.46 -4.00
N GLY A 22 -3.85 -9.48 -3.16
CA GLY A 22 -4.43 -9.54 -1.82
C GLY A 22 -3.39 -9.92 -0.78
N LEU A 23 -3.63 -9.47 0.46
CA LEU A 23 -2.82 -9.80 1.62
C LEU A 23 -3.66 -10.59 2.63
N ARG A 24 -3.12 -11.72 3.09
CA ARG A 24 -3.66 -12.56 4.17
C ARG A 24 -2.59 -12.87 5.19
N SER A 25 -2.99 -13.36 6.37
CA SER A 25 -2.05 -13.83 7.39
C SER A 25 -2.39 -15.26 7.86
N PRO A 26 -1.43 -16.20 7.83
CA PRO A 26 -1.62 -17.53 8.44
C PRO A 26 -1.85 -17.49 9.96
N LEU A 27 -1.27 -16.49 10.64
CA LEU A 27 -1.38 -16.33 12.10
C LEU A 27 -2.61 -15.53 12.53
N TRP A 28 -3.22 -14.79 11.60
CA TRP A 28 -4.44 -14.02 11.82
C TRP A 28 -5.47 -14.42 10.76
N GLY A 29 -6.09 -15.58 10.94
CA GLY A 29 -6.89 -16.24 9.89
C GLY A 29 -8.10 -15.45 9.36
N THR A 30 -8.54 -14.43 10.09
CA THR A 30 -9.63 -13.51 9.70
C THR A 30 -9.14 -12.25 8.99
N MET A 31 -7.82 -12.01 8.95
CA MET A 31 -7.25 -10.84 8.27
C MET A 31 -7.21 -11.05 6.76
N LEU A 32 -7.79 -10.09 6.05
CA LEU A 32 -7.84 -10.02 4.59
C LEU A 32 -7.78 -8.56 4.15
N VAL A 33 -6.86 -8.24 3.26
CA VAL A 33 -6.80 -6.92 2.59
C VAL A 33 -6.76 -7.16 1.09
N ASP A 34 -7.91 -7.05 0.43
CA ASP A 34 -8.12 -7.43 -0.97
C ASP A 34 -9.39 -6.72 -1.51
N PRO A 35 -9.46 -6.28 -2.78
CA PRO A 35 -8.37 -6.19 -3.76
C PRO A 35 -7.49 -4.95 -3.59
N LEU A 36 -6.18 -5.17 -3.65
CA LEU A 36 -5.15 -4.14 -3.69
C LEU A 36 -4.69 -3.90 -5.13
N ASN A 37 -4.67 -2.62 -5.53
CA ASN A 37 -4.12 -2.15 -6.79
C ASN A 37 -3.26 -0.91 -6.56
N CYS A 38 -2.89 -0.23 -7.64
CA CYS A 38 -2.19 1.04 -7.60
C CYS A 38 -2.88 2.09 -8.48
N GLY A 39 -2.48 3.35 -8.32
CA GLY A 39 -3.02 4.47 -9.10
C GLY A 39 -1.99 5.58 -9.28
N LEU A 40 -2.10 6.32 -10.38
CA LEU A 40 -1.26 7.48 -10.67
C LEU A 40 -2.12 8.70 -10.97
N ARG A 41 -1.64 9.88 -10.59
CA ARG A 41 -2.13 11.15 -11.11
C ARG A 41 -0.99 11.88 -11.82
N ILE A 42 -1.13 12.07 -13.13
CA ILE A 42 -0.14 12.75 -13.97
C ILE A 42 -0.83 13.85 -14.76
N GLY A 43 -0.28 15.06 -14.75
CA GLY A 43 -0.86 16.22 -15.43
C GLY A 43 -2.30 16.50 -14.99
N GLY A 44 -2.63 16.24 -13.72
CA GLY A 44 -3.97 16.40 -13.16
C GLY A 44 -4.97 15.28 -13.50
N LYS A 45 -4.65 14.34 -14.39
CA LYS A 45 -5.52 13.22 -14.76
C LYS A 45 -5.18 11.96 -13.96
N LYS A 46 -6.21 11.25 -13.50
CA LYS A 46 -6.06 9.94 -12.84
C LYS A 46 -5.91 8.82 -13.88
N TYR A 47 -4.96 7.94 -13.64
CA TYR A 47 -4.70 6.74 -14.44
C TYR A 47 -4.71 5.51 -13.54
N LEU A 48 -5.33 4.44 -14.03
CA LEU A 48 -5.33 3.14 -13.40
C LEU A 48 -4.51 2.16 -14.25
N PRO A 49 -3.85 1.17 -13.63
CA PRO A 49 -3.13 0.15 -14.38
C PRO A 49 -4.12 -0.67 -15.19
N ARG A 50 -3.77 -1.01 -16.43
CA ARG A 50 -4.62 -1.89 -17.26
C ARG A 50 -4.37 -3.37 -17.05
N LYS A 51 -3.12 -3.69 -16.70
CA LYS A 51 -2.61 -5.05 -16.51
C LYS A 51 -1.52 -5.01 -15.46
N ILE A 52 -1.48 -6.07 -14.66
CA ILE A 52 -0.34 -6.46 -13.85
C ILE A 52 0.36 -7.61 -14.57
N ALA A 53 1.69 -7.57 -14.66
CA ALA A 53 2.50 -8.72 -15.04
C ALA A 53 3.30 -9.17 -13.81
N VAL A 54 3.34 -10.48 -13.57
CA VAL A 54 3.99 -11.04 -12.39
C VAL A 54 5.28 -11.75 -12.79
N GLY A 55 6.36 -11.43 -12.10
CA GLY A 55 7.62 -12.16 -12.14
C GLY A 55 7.99 -12.65 -10.75
N THR A 56 8.80 -13.70 -10.66
CA THR A 56 9.44 -14.12 -9.41
C THR A 56 10.93 -13.79 -9.47
N SER A 57 11.51 -13.44 -8.31
CA SER A 57 12.96 -13.35 -8.20
C SER A 57 13.59 -14.74 -8.35
N ILE A 58 14.87 -14.79 -8.74
CA ILE A 58 15.61 -16.04 -9.02
C ILE A 58 15.61 -17.01 -7.81
N ASP A 59 15.50 -16.47 -6.60
CA ASP A 59 15.48 -17.20 -5.33
C ASP A 59 14.07 -17.45 -4.77
N ASN A 60 13.01 -17.04 -5.47
CA ASN A 60 11.61 -17.08 -5.01
C ASN A 60 11.35 -16.35 -3.67
N GLN A 61 12.24 -15.46 -3.24
CA GLN A 61 12.06 -14.69 -2.00
C GLN A 61 11.29 -13.39 -2.21
N ALA A 62 11.09 -13.00 -3.47
CA ALA A 62 10.33 -11.83 -3.83
C ALA A 62 9.47 -12.10 -5.07
N ILE A 63 8.35 -11.39 -5.15
CA ILE A 63 7.56 -11.26 -6.36
C ILE A 63 7.67 -9.84 -6.89
N GLU A 64 7.72 -9.73 -8.20
CA GLU A 64 7.75 -8.46 -8.91
C GLU A 64 6.42 -8.27 -9.64
N LEU A 65 5.71 -7.20 -9.28
CA LEU A 65 4.45 -6.78 -9.86
C LEU A 65 4.75 -5.60 -10.79
N LYS A 66 4.56 -5.80 -12.09
CA LYS A 66 4.78 -4.76 -13.10
C LYS A 66 3.45 -4.21 -13.59
N TRP A 67 3.17 -2.96 -13.23
CA TRP A 67 1.97 -2.23 -13.58
C TRP A 67 2.22 -1.34 -14.78
N THR A 68 1.45 -1.54 -15.85
CA THR A 68 1.61 -0.76 -17.08
C THR A 68 0.48 0.25 -17.25
N PHE A 69 0.86 1.52 -17.50
CA PHE A 69 -0.04 2.63 -17.80
C PHE A 69 0.17 3.06 -19.26
N PRO A 70 -0.45 2.35 -20.23
CA PRO A 70 -0.11 2.51 -21.64
C PRO A 70 -0.48 3.89 -22.20
N GLU A 71 -1.50 4.54 -21.65
CA GLU A 71 -1.96 5.89 -22.08
C GLU A 71 -0.91 6.98 -21.89
N ILE A 72 0.05 6.75 -20.98
CA ILE A 72 1.10 7.71 -20.61
C ILE A 72 2.50 7.13 -20.76
N SER A 73 2.63 5.89 -21.27
CA SER A 73 3.89 5.17 -21.39
C SER A 73 4.70 5.18 -20.08
N VAL A 74 4.02 4.93 -18.95
CA VAL A 74 4.65 4.82 -17.63
C VAL A 74 4.53 3.39 -17.12
N VAL A 75 5.56 2.94 -16.40
CA VAL A 75 5.59 1.66 -15.71
C VAL A 75 5.88 1.89 -14.23
N LEU A 76 5.07 1.27 -13.37
CA LEU A 76 5.36 1.13 -11.95
C LEU A 76 5.75 -0.32 -11.69
N THR A 77 6.96 -0.55 -11.22
CA THR A 77 7.44 -1.86 -10.78
C THR A 77 7.42 -1.91 -9.27
N GLN A 78 6.80 -2.94 -8.72
CA GLN A 78 6.69 -3.16 -7.29
C GLN A 78 7.29 -4.50 -6.92
N ARG A 79 8.23 -4.51 -6.00
CA ARG A 79 8.84 -5.73 -5.47
C ARG A 79 8.33 -5.98 -4.07
N LEU A 80 7.61 -7.07 -3.89
CA LEU A 80 7.16 -7.57 -2.60
C LEU A 80 8.13 -8.64 -2.12
N SER A 81 8.72 -8.45 -0.95
CA SER A 81 9.62 -9.42 -0.34
C SER A 81 9.30 -9.64 1.13
N LEU A 82 9.53 -10.85 1.60
CA LEU A 82 9.40 -11.19 3.01
C LEU A 82 10.78 -11.11 3.66
N ASP A 83 10.87 -10.35 4.74
CA ASP A 83 12.06 -10.34 5.58
C ASP A 83 12.01 -11.47 6.63
N SER A 84 13.19 -11.92 7.04
CA SER A 84 13.41 -12.87 8.12
C SER A 84 12.77 -12.45 9.46
N GLY A 85 12.56 -11.16 9.70
CA GLY A 85 11.83 -10.62 10.86
C GLY A 85 10.30 -10.78 10.79
N GLY A 86 9.77 -11.37 9.71
CA GLY A 86 8.34 -11.56 9.48
C GLY A 86 7.63 -10.31 8.95
N SER A 87 8.37 -9.39 8.30
CA SER A 87 7.82 -8.19 7.67
C SER A 87 7.58 -8.43 6.19
N LEU A 88 6.51 -7.84 5.64
CA LEU A 88 6.30 -7.74 4.20
C LEU A 88 6.78 -6.35 3.74
N ASN A 89 7.81 -6.33 2.90
CA ASN A 89 8.37 -5.11 2.34
C ASN A 89 7.82 -4.89 0.93
N LEU A 90 7.46 -3.64 0.63
CA LEU A 90 7.08 -3.20 -0.72
C LEU A 90 8.07 -2.13 -1.19
N TYR A 91 8.96 -2.50 -2.11
CA TYR A 91 9.79 -1.56 -2.84
C TYR A 91 9.07 -1.15 -4.13
N SER A 92 9.07 0.14 -4.47
CA SER A 92 8.37 0.66 -5.65
C SER A 92 9.29 1.53 -6.49
N GLU A 93 9.31 1.31 -7.79
CA GLU A 93 10.06 2.09 -8.78
C GLU A 93 9.14 2.53 -9.91
N LEU A 94 9.09 3.84 -10.17
CA LEU A 94 8.29 4.43 -11.23
C LEU A 94 9.19 4.90 -12.37
N ILE A 95 8.94 4.42 -13.58
CA ILE A 95 9.75 4.72 -14.77
C ILE A 95 8.87 5.39 -15.83
N ASN A 96 9.27 6.58 -16.27
CA ASN A 96 8.72 7.24 -17.45
C ASN A 96 9.41 6.69 -18.71
N LEU A 97 8.67 5.93 -19.53
CA LEU A 97 9.17 5.41 -20.82
C LEU A 97 8.79 6.30 -22.00
N SER A 98 8.04 7.38 -21.75
CA SER A 98 7.72 8.35 -22.79
C SER A 98 8.95 9.18 -23.18
N ARG A 99 8.86 9.86 -24.33
CA ARG A 99 9.88 10.84 -24.75
C ARG A 99 9.65 12.23 -24.15
N GLU A 100 8.56 12.40 -23.40
CA GLU A 100 8.12 13.68 -22.87
C GLU A 100 8.33 13.74 -21.35
N SER A 101 8.57 14.94 -20.84
CA SER A 101 8.55 15.15 -19.39
C SER A 101 7.11 15.11 -18.89
N LEU A 102 6.87 14.33 -17.84
CA LEU A 102 5.56 14.18 -17.20
C LEU A 102 5.60 14.81 -15.80
N VAL A 103 4.53 15.50 -15.43
CA VAL A 103 4.37 16.05 -14.07
C VAL A 103 3.61 15.02 -13.23
N LEU A 104 4.32 14.38 -12.30
CA LEU A 104 3.74 13.48 -11.33
C LEU A 104 3.08 14.28 -10.20
N ASN A 105 1.76 14.17 -10.07
CA ASN A 105 1.02 14.85 -8.99
C ASN A 105 0.85 13.96 -7.76
N ASP A 106 0.57 12.67 -7.95
CA ASP A 106 0.28 11.73 -6.88
C ASP A 106 0.53 10.28 -7.32
N VAL A 107 0.91 9.43 -6.36
CA VAL A 107 1.11 7.98 -6.53
C VAL A 107 0.43 7.24 -5.39
N GLU A 108 -0.62 6.50 -5.72
CA GLU A 108 -1.28 5.55 -4.83
C GLU A 108 -0.55 4.19 -4.96
N LEU A 109 0.49 3.96 -4.16
CA LEU A 109 1.30 2.72 -4.23
C LEU A 109 0.49 1.48 -3.86
N ILE A 110 -0.40 1.61 -2.89
CA ILE A 110 -1.36 0.58 -2.50
C ILE A 110 -2.70 1.29 -2.36
N ARG A 111 -3.67 0.88 -3.16
CA ARG A 111 -5.04 1.36 -3.11
C ARG A 111 -5.97 0.17 -2.94
N LEU A 112 -6.99 0.36 -2.09
CA LEU A 112 -8.17 -0.48 -2.07
C LEU A 112 -9.16 0.10 -3.09
N GLU A 113 -9.51 -0.68 -4.11
CA GLU A 113 -10.61 -0.33 -5.01
C GLU A 113 -11.94 -0.44 -4.23
N ASP A 114 -12.89 0.49 -4.47
CA ASP A 114 -14.12 0.74 -3.70
C ASP A 114 -14.56 -0.44 -2.81
N PRO A 115 -14.45 -0.33 -1.47
CA PRO A 115 -14.10 -1.46 -0.61
C PRO A 115 -15.20 -2.53 -0.62
N PRO A 116 -14.97 -3.71 -1.20
CA PRO A 116 -15.86 -4.82 -0.95
C PRO A 116 -15.55 -5.38 0.44
N GLN A 117 -14.28 -5.66 0.76
CA GLN A 117 -13.88 -6.35 2.01
C GLN A 117 -12.40 -6.13 2.39
N SER A 118 -12.09 -5.08 3.15
CA SER A 118 -10.92 -5.14 4.04
C SER A 118 -11.39 -5.62 5.41
N VAL A 119 -10.80 -6.71 5.88
CA VAL A 119 -11.11 -7.35 7.16
C VAL A 119 -9.85 -7.37 8.02
N PHE A 120 -9.94 -6.72 9.17
CA PHE A 120 -8.87 -6.68 10.17
C PHE A 120 -9.35 -7.38 11.43
N GLY A 121 -9.79 -8.62 11.28
CA GLY A 121 -10.17 -9.48 12.40
C GLY A 121 -11.65 -9.54 12.75
N ASN A 122 -11.96 -10.35 13.77
CA ASN A 122 -13.29 -10.47 14.38
C ASN A 122 -13.71 -9.15 15.03
N GLU A 123 -14.98 -8.78 14.95
CA GLU A 123 -15.47 -7.50 15.48
C GLU A 123 -14.73 -6.26 14.96
N GLN A 124 -14.37 -6.23 13.67
CA GLN A 124 -13.62 -5.13 13.02
C GLN A 124 -14.14 -3.72 13.35
N GLY A 125 -15.44 -3.55 13.58
CA GLY A 125 -16.03 -2.26 13.98
C GLY A 125 -15.50 -1.71 15.31
N ASN A 126 -14.90 -2.56 16.15
CA ASN A 126 -14.25 -2.22 17.41
C ASN A 126 -12.72 -2.07 17.27
N SER A 127 -12.13 -2.41 16.12
CA SER A 127 -10.71 -2.20 15.87
C SER A 127 -10.34 -0.72 16.00
N ARG A 128 -9.13 -0.46 16.50
CA ARG A 128 -8.60 0.88 16.69
C ARG A 128 -7.50 1.12 15.68
N VAL A 129 -7.55 2.29 15.04
CA VAL A 129 -6.49 2.79 14.18
C VAL A 129 -5.75 3.86 14.95
N TYR A 130 -4.50 3.60 15.26
CA TYR A 130 -3.54 4.61 15.70
C TYR A 130 -2.82 5.13 14.46
N GLU A 131 -2.85 6.43 14.24
CA GLU A 131 -2.17 7.09 13.14
C GLU A 131 -1.22 8.13 13.74
N GLU A 132 0.06 8.03 13.37
CA GLU A 132 1.08 8.99 13.75
C GLU A 132 1.67 9.62 12.49
N SER A 133 1.77 10.94 12.53
CA SER A 133 2.50 11.78 11.58
C SER A 133 3.41 12.70 12.39
N GLY A 134 4.46 13.26 11.78
CA GLY A 134 5.51 14.00 12.49
C GLY A 134 5.06 15.15 13.42
N TYR A 135 3.80 15.59 13.34
CA TYR A 135 3.22 16.62 14.22
C TYR A 135 1.85 16.26 14.82
N LEU A 136 1.29 15.08 14.52
CA LEU A 136 -0.04 14.68 14.99
C LEU A 136 -0.11 13.18 15.24
N CYS A 137 -0.65 12.82 16.40
CA CYS A 137 -1.04 11.47 16.76
C CYS A 137 -2.54 11.45 17.04
N HIS A 138 -3.27 10.50 16.45
CA HIS A 138 -4.67 10.28 16.77
C HIS A 138 -5.06 8.81 16.79
N VAL A 139 -6.04 8.49 17.64
CA VAL A 139 -6.65 7.17 17.72
C VAL A 139 -8.12 7.28 17.35
N ARG A 140 -8.58 6.42 16.46
CA ARG A 140 -10.00 6.33 16.07
C ARG A 140 -10.47 4.90 15.96
N GLU A 141 -11.78 4.68 16.01
CA GLU A 141 -12.34 3.38 15.65
C GLU A 141 -12.33 3.20 14.14
N LEU A 142 -12.02 2.00 13.66
CA LEU A 142 -11.87 1.72 12.23
C LEU A 142 -13.16 1.98 11.44
N LYS A 143 -14.34 1.76 12.05
CA LYS A 143 -15.65 2.02 11.44
C LYS A 143 -15.94 3.50 11.16
N PHE A 144 -15.26 4.41 11.87
CA PHE A 144 -15.40 5.84 11.60
C PHE A 144 -14.46 6.22 10.46
N ARG A 145 -15.05 6.54 9.30
CA ARG A 145 -14.30 7.12 8.17
C ARG A 145 -13.60 8.40 8.64
N ARG A 146 -12.38 8.62 8.15
CA ARG A 146 -11.68 9.88 8.35
C ARG A 146 -12.55 10.98 7.72
N ASN A 147 -13.06 11.90 8.53
CA ASN A 147 -13.35 13.24 8.03
C ASN A 147 -11.96 13.80 7.71
N LEU A 148 -11.54 13.70 6.45
CA LEU A 148 -10.41 14.48 5.97
C LEU A 148 -10.81 15.94 6.21
N VAL A 149 -10.38 16.48 7.34
CA VAL A 149 -10.43 17.92 7.57
C VAL A 149 -9.65 18.50 6.39
N SER A 150 -10.38 19.20 5.54
CA SER A 150 -9.88 19.98 4.42
C SER A 150 -8.61 20.73 4.84
N GLU A 151 -7.56 20.58 4.03
CA GLU A 151 -6.56 21.63 3.76
C GLU A 151 -6.39 22.67 4.89
N SER A 152 -5.73 22.31 5.98
CA SER A 152 -5.16 23.31 6.88
C SER A 152 -3.66 23.33 6.66
N ALA A 153 -3.28 24.14 5.66
CA ALA A 153 -1.96 24.64 5.31
C ALA A 153 -0.85 23.59 5.11
N GLU A 154 -0.43 23.40 3.85
CA GLU A 154 0.99 23.16 3.61
C GLU A 154 1.77 24.25 4.36
N PRO A 155 2.71 23.91 5.28
CA PRO A 155 3.67 24.89 5.72
C PRO A 155 4.44 25.32 4.48
N ALA A 156 4.46 26.62 4.20
CA ALA A 156 5.18 27.20 3.07
C ALA A 156 6.61 26.62 3.01
N PRO A 157 7.13 26.24 1.84
CA PRO A 157 8.45 25.64 1.73
C PRO A 157 9.50 26.72 2.04
N GLY A 158 9.94 26.72 3.29
CA GLY A 158 10.89 27.67 3.86
C GLY A 158 11.97 26.94 4.64
N GLY A 159 12.67 26.02 3.98
CA GLY A 159 13.83 25.31 4.53
C GLY A 159 13.98 23.92 3.92
N MET A 160 15.21 23.49 3.66
CA MET A 160 15.51 22.06 3.48
C MET A 160 15.14 21.37 4.80
N ILE A 161 13.97 20.73 4.83
CA ILE A 161 13.64 19.78 5.88
C ILE A 161 14.08 18.43 5.32
N SER A 162 15.32 18.03 5.64
CA SER A 162 15.67 16.61 5.66
C SER A 162 14.87 16.01 6.81
N GLY A 163 14.03 15.04 6.49
CA GLY A 163 13.13 14.44 7.45
C GLY A 163 12.46 13.24 6.82
N ALA A 164 12.80 12.05 7.33
CA ALA A 164 11.99 10.86 7.10
C ALA A 164 10.57 11.17 7.59
N SER A 165 9.62 11.34 6.67
CA SER A 165 8.22 11.35 7.04
C SER A 165 7.91 9.93 7.48
N GLN A 166 7.78 9.69 8.77
CA GLN A 166 7.32 8.39 9.27
C GLN A 166 5.82 8.54 9.49
N THR A 167 5.02 8.11 8.51
CA THR A 167 3.61 7.83 8.83
C THR A 167 3.51 6.37 9.22
N CYS A 168 2.98 6.15 10.41
CA CYS A 168 2.79 4.82 10.97
C CYS A 168 1.29 4.64 11.27
N TRP A 169 0.71 3.57 10.76
CA TRP A 169 -0.64 3.13 11.06
C TRP A 169 -0.57 1.81 11.81
N VAL A 170 -1.21 1.75 12.98
CA VAL A 170 -1.43 0.50 13.71
C VAL A 170 -2.92 0.23 13.74
N ILE A 171 -3.35 -0.88 13.13
CA ILE A 171 -4.72 -1.38 13.21
C ILE A 171 -4.73 -2.50 14.25
N TYR A 172 -5.17 -2.18 15.45
CA TYR A 172 -5.29 -3.14 16.54
C TYR A 172 -6.71 -3.70 16.63
N ASN A 173 -6.81 -5.02 16.58
CA ASN A 173 -8.03 -5.76 16.85
C ASN A 173 -7.94 -6.41 18.24
N ARG A 174 -8.83 -5.99 19.14
CA ARG A 174 -8.85 -6.48 20.51
C ARG A 174 -9.39 -7.91 20.62
N ALA A 175 -10.40 -8.28 19.82
CA ALA A 175 -11.03 -9.60 19.90
C ALA A 175 -10.04 -10.72 19.52
N ASP A 176 -9.20 -10.46 18.52
CA ASP A 176 -8.18 -11.39 18.07
C ASP A 176 -6.83 -11.19 18.79
N HIS A 177 -6.68 -10.14 19.60
CA HIS A 177 -5.41 -9.73 20.22
C HIS A 177 -4.26 -9.53 19.22
N MET A 178 -4.58 -9.07 18.00
CA MET A 178 -3.63 -8.90 16.89
C MET A 178 -3.58 -7.45 16.41
N GLY A 179 -2.44 -7.07 15.85
CA GLY A 179 -2.24 -5.73 15.28
C GLY A 179 -1.53 -5.80 13.93
N LEU A 180 -1.97 -4.99 12.96
CA LEU A 180 -1.25 -4.74 11.73
C LEU A 180 -0.56 -3.38 11.81
N LEU A 181 0.76 -3.39 11.70
CA LEU A 181 1.60 -2.20 11.58
C LEU A 181 1.88 -1.95 10.09
N VAL A 182 1.54 -0.77 9.60
CA VAL A 182 1.85 -0.31 8.24
C VAL A 182 2.59 1.01 8.37
N GLY A 183 3.73 1.13 7.70
CA GLY A 183 4.47 2.37 7.64
C GLY A 183 5.25 2.48 6.35
N PHE A 184 5.84 3.64 6.13
CA PHE A 184 6.77 3.84 5.03
C PHE A 184 8.09 4.38 5.55
N THR A 185 9.17 3.95 4.89
CA THR A 185 10.51 4.48 5.11
C THR A 185 10.91 5.20 3.83
N SER A 186 10.99 6.53 3.87
CA SER A 186 11.65 7.30 2.82
C SER A 186 13.14 7.40 3.16
N PHE A 187 14.01 7.12 2.20
CA PHE A 187 15.43 7.42 2.31
C PHE A 187 15.71 8.71 1.53
N ASP A 188 16.49 9.61 2.12
CA ASP A 188 17.06 10.79 1.46
C ASP A 188 18.13 10.37 0.44
#